data_AF-A0A084QQG1-F1
#
_entry.id   AF-A0A084QQG1-F1
#
_cell.length_a   1.000
_cell.length_b   1.000
_cell.length_c   1.000
_cell.angle_alpha   90.00
_cell.angle_beta   90.00
_cell.angle_gamma   90.00
#
_symmetry.space_group_name_H-M   'P 1'
#
loop_
_entity.id
_entity.type
_entity.pdbx_description
1 polymer ?
#
loop_
_entity_poly.entity_id
_entity_poly.type
_entity_poly.pdbx_seq_one_letter_code
_entity_poly.pdbx_strand_id
1 'polypeptide(L)'
;MCSNTQNRSRSSDTRSRPSDARKRLRDKRTHPGSVSSDRKNESSFKVVLLSGAGSRGKVDVKACPFNPVGNLEIRDLRYIIQPRKKWASMTRYKSFILKRIPFYLNTFVYALNHVNFEEVKQEVAYILEIRAADPNNAFALVCWMYFPEALPEGTRYGSRQIVGRQHYHGQNEVIASSHMDIINVNSINGPADVVYLQEDNNEIQKELYWRFFYEYRSSELNLNESGREVKDMVVNLDVDIEPPVWRIEDMSGEEWTERVYCPICGIAIE
;
A
#
# COMPACT_ATOMS: atom_id res chain seq x y z
N MET A 1 -6.01 73.85 -31.15
CA MET A 1 -4.78 74.03 -31.93
C MET A 1 -3.90 75.03 -31.20
N CYS A 2 -2.59 74.71 -31.14
CA CYS A 2 -1.45 75.30 -30.43
C CYS A 2 -1.47 76.83 -30.22
N SER A 3 -0.85 77.42 -29.19
CA SER A 3 0.62 77.46 -29.04
C SER A 3 1.11 78.11 -27.72
N ASN A 4 2.24 77.59 -27.21
CA ASN A 4 3.40 78.17 -26.51
C ASN A 4 3.38 79.61 -25.92
N THR A 5 4.13 79.79 -24.82
CA THR A 5 5.33 80.69 -24.64
C THR A 5 5.61 80.85 -23.12
N GLN A 6 6.63 80.19 -22.55
CA GLN A 6 8.01 80.64 -22.23
C GLN A 6 8.22 81.71 -21.12
N ASN A 7 8.95 81.28 -20.09
CA ASN A 7 10.17 81.85 -19.47
C ASN A 7 10.21 83.12 -18.59
N ARG A 8 10.72 82.87 -17.36
CA ARG A 8 11.89 83.47 -16.65
C ARG A 8 11.80 84.82 -15.90
N SER A 9 12.10 84.76 -14.60
CA SER A 9 13.19 85.49 -13.88
C SER A 9 13.34 84.91 -12.46
N ARG A 10 14.46 84.27 -12.06
CA ARG A 10 15.70 84.82 -11.44
C ARG A 10 15.42 85.67 -10.18
N SER A 11 16.08 85.58 -9.03
CA SER A 11 17.07 84.67 -8.38
C SER A 11 17.55 85.40 -7.11
N SER A 12 17.65 84.73 -5.96
CA SER A 12 18.64 84.98 -4.88
C SER A 12 18.51 83.84 -3.86
N ASP A 13 19.36 82.81 -3.89
CA ASP A 13 20.73 82.70 -3.34
C ASP A 13 20.88 83.14 -1.88
N THR A 14 21.02 82.16 -0.97
CA THR A 14 22.28 81.86 -0.25
C THR A 14 22.08 80.61 0.64
N ARG A 15 22.78 79.51 0.31
CA ARG A 15 23.95 78.92 1.04
C ARG A 15 23.59 78.51 2.49
N SER A 16 23.74 77.26 2.96
CA SER A 16 24.93 76.38 2.88
C SER A 16 24.61 74.94 3.34
N ARG A 17 24.70 73.95 2.44
CA ARG A 17 25.65 72.80 2.38
C ARG A 17 26.31 72.23 3.69
N PRO A 18 26.90 71.01 3.67
CA PRO A 18 26.29 69.65 3.60
C PRO A 18 27.01 68.61 4.53
N SER A 19 26.52 67.37 4.61
CA SER A 19 27.38 66.17 4.74
C SER A 19 26.60 64.95 4.23
N ASP A 20 26.81 64.43 3.03
CA ASP A 20 27.92 63.53 2.62
C ASP A 20 28.16 62.42 3.68
N ALA A 21 28.21 61.12 3.36
CA ALA A 21 28.31 60.45 2.08
C ALA A 21 28.01 58.94 2.22
N ARG A 22 27.41 58.41 1.16
CA ARG A 22 27.77 57.18 0.44
C ARG A 22 27.96 55.86 1.22
N LYS A 23 26.96 55.00 1.06
CA LYS A 23 26.96 53.81 0.17
C LYS A 23 28.23 52.95 0.21
N ARG A 24 28.10 51.71 0.74
CA ARG A 24 28.75 50.50 0.18
C ARG A 24 27.84 49.28 0.27
N LEU A 25 27.63 48.64 -0.88
CA LEU A 25 27.14 47.26 -1.02
C LEU A 25 28.14 46.28 -0.39
N ARG A 26 27.69 45.15 0.20
CA ARG A 26 27.56 43.82 -0.47
C ARG A 26 27.29 42.68 0.54
N ASP A 27 26.46 41.74 0.08
CA ASP A 27 26.43 40.29 0.33
C ASP A 27 25.97 39.65 1.66
N LYS A 28 24.86 38.90 1.51
CA LYS A 28 24.57 37.52 1.97
C LYS A 28 24.65 37.20 3.47
N ARG A 29 23.47 36.93 4.05
CA ARG A 29 23.09 35.60 4.60
C ARG A 29 21.66 35.67 5.17
N THR A 30 20.70 35.15 4.40
CA THR A 30 19.39 34.78 4.90
C THR A 30 19.50 33.43 5.61
N HIS A 31 19.23 33.41 6.92
CA HIS A 31 18.88 32.18 7.65
C HIS A 31 17.38 32.24 7.99
N PRO A 32 16.58 31.27 7.52
CA PRO A 32 15.17 31.16 7.87
C PRO A 32 15.02 30.34 9.16
N GLY A 33 14.43 30.96 10.19
CA GLY A 33 13.88 30.24 11.34
C GLY A 33 12.60 29.53 10.92
N SER A 34 12.60 28.22 11.09
CA SER A 34 11.63 27.24 10.63
C SER A 34 10.23 27.44 11.22
N VAL A 35 9.32 28.00 10.44
CA VAL A 35 7.89 27.68 10.54
C VAL A 35 7.67 26.40 9.75
N SER A 36 7.88 25.25 10.41
CA SER A 36 7.51 23.94 9.88
C SER A 36 5.99 23.85 9.85
N SER A 37 5.38 24.46 8.83
CA SER A 37 4.01 24.15 8.45
C SER A 37 4.02 22.72 7.90
N ASP A 38 3.48 21.81 8.71
CA ASP A 38 2.92 20.54 8.28
C ASP A 38 1.99 20.77 7.07
N ARG A 39 2.55 20.79 5.86
CA ARG A 39 1.79 20.54 4.64
C ARG A 39 1.55 19.04 4.54
N LYS A 40 0.82 18.49 5.50
CA LYS A 40 0.14 17.21 5.30
C LYS A 40 -0.83 17.43 4.16
N ASN A 41 -0.67 16.67 3.09
CA ASN A 41 -1.48 16.72 1.90
C ASN A 41 -2.96 16.59 2.29
N GLU A 42 -3.70 17.70 2.32
CA GLU A 42 -5.12 17.82 2.72
C GLU A 42 -6.07 17.05 1.76
N SER A 43 -5.48 16.31 0.81
CA SER A 43 -6.15 15.56 -0.25
C SER A 43 -6.37 14.08 0.06
N SER A 44 -5.67 13.48 1.04
CA SER A 44 -5.77 12.04 1.30
C SER A 44 -6.99 11.67 2.15
N PHE A 45 -7.66 10.57 1.78
CA PHE A 45 -8.67 9.94 2.61
C PHE A 45 -8.01 9.01 3.61
N LYS A 46 -8.60 8.87 4.80
CA LYS A 46 -8.22 7.86 5.79
C LYS A 46 -9.40 6.97 6.09
N VAL A 47 -9.19 5.66 6.03
CA VAL A 47 -10.14 4.66 6.49
C VAL A 47 -9.82 4.29 7.93
N VAL A 48 -10.82 4.31 8.79
CA VAL A 48 -10.72 3.88 10.20
C VAL A 48 -11.67 2.71 10.38
N LEU A 49 -11.14 1.50 10.46
CA LEU A 49 -11.92 0.31 10.82
C LEU A 49 -12.42 0.43 12.27
N LEU A 50 -13.50 -0.26 12.62
CA LEU A 50 -14.11 -0.19 13.95
C LEU A 50 -14.35 -1.59 14.54
N SER A 51 -13.96 -1.78 15.80
CA SER A 51 -14.26 -2.98 16.59
C SER A 51 -15.57 -2.79 17.37
N GLY A 52 -16.52 -3.71 17.24
CA GLY A 52 -17.70 -3.78 18.13
C GLY A 52 -18.73 -2.63 18.04
N ALA A 53 -19.86 -2.81 18.72
CA ALA A 53 -21.07 -1.97 18.63
C ALA A 53 -20.99 -0.60 19.34
N GLY A 54 -19.79 -0.13 19.71
CA GLY A 54 -19.60 1.00 20.64
C GLY A 54 -19.33 2.38 20.02
N SER A 55 -19.35 2.54 18.70
CA SER A 55 -18.99 3.81 18.07
C SER A 55 -20.18 4.78 18.06
N ARG A 56 -20.09 5.87 18.84
CA ARG A 56 -21.02 7.00 18.74
C ARG A 56 -20.71 7.79 17.47
N GLY A 57 -21.49 7.56 16.42
CA GLY A 57 -21.38 8.27 15.15
C GLY A 57 -22.03 7.48 14.01
N LYS A 58 -22.25 8.12 12.87
CA LYS A 58 -22.71 7.39 11.68
C LYS A 58 -21.56 6.47 11.23
N VAL A 59 -21.78 5.18 11.16
CA VAL A 59 -20.79 4.19 10.72
C VAL A 59 -21.18 3.70 9.33
N ASP A 60 -20.21 3.53 8.45
CA ASP A 60 -20.42 2.87 7.17
C ASP A 60 -20.12 1.37 7.33
N VAL A 61 -20.93 0.53 6.69
CA VAL A 61 -20.86 -0.93 6.81
C VAL A 61 -20.87 -1.54 5.41
N LYS A 62 -19.98 -2.51 5.18
CA LYS A 62 -19.91 -3.33 3.97
C LYS A 62 -19.87 -4.78 4.37
N ALA A 63 -20.57 -5.65 3.64
CA ALA A 63 -20.38 -7.09 3.78
C ALA A 63 -18.91 -7.42 3.45
N CYS A 64 -18.31 -8.31 4.23
CA CYS A 64 -16.98 -8.84 3.95
C CYS A 64 -17.04 -9.67 2.66
N PRO A 65 -16.24 -9.35 1.63
CA PRO A 65 -16.32 -10.05 0.35
C PRO A 65 -15.72 -11.46 0.39
N PHE A 66 -14.99 -11.79 1.45
CA PHE A 66 -14.17 -13.00 1.55
C PHE A 66 -14.76 -14.07 2.47
N ASN A 67 -15.92 -13.82 3.11
CA ASN A 67 -16.62 -14.77 4.00
C ASN A 67 -15.70 -15.80 4.69
N PRO A 68 -14.74 -15.35 5.53
CA PRO A 68 -13.70 -16.22 6.05
C PRO A 68 -14.29 -17.37 6.86
N VAL A 69 -13.71 -18.56 6.66
CA VAL A 69 -14.08 -19.79 7.37
C VAL A 69 -13.07 -20.03 8.49
N GLY A 70 -13.51 -20.65 9.59
CA GLY A 70 -12.68 -20.98 10.74
C GLY A 70 -13.01 -20.15 11.98
N ASN A 71 -11.99 -19.79 12.76
CA ASN A 71 -12.18 -19.07 14.04
C ASN A 71 -12.54 -17.58 13.90
N LEU A 72 -12.50 -17.02 12.68
CA LEU A 72 -12.81 -15.62 12.41
C LEU A 72 -14.13 -15.49 11.64
N GLU A 73 -15.24 -15.31 12.37
CA GLU A 73 -16.54 -15.01 11.74
C GLU A 73 -16.68 -13.52 11.43
N ILE A 74 -16.11 -13.08 10.31
CA ILE A 74 -16.20 -11.68 9.86
C ILE A 74 -17.20 -11.56 8.72
N ARG A 75 -18.42 -11.15 9.07
CA ARG A 75 -19.51 -10.92 8.09
C ARG A 75 -19.51 -9.50 7.54
N ASP A 76 -19.18 -8.52 8.38
CA ASP A 76 -19.29 -7.10 8.07
C ASP A 76 -18.02 -6.33 8.42
N LEU A 77 -17.55 -5.53 7.48
CA LEU A 77 -16.52 -4.53 7.66
C LEU A 77 -17.17 -3.21 8.07
N ARG A 78 -16.88 -2.76 9.30
CA ARG A 78 -17.36 -1.50 9.86
C ARG A 78 -16.26 -0.46 9.83
N TYR A 79 -16.53 0.71 9.25
CA TYR A 79 -15.50 1.72 9.04
C TYR A 79 -16.06 3.15 9.00
N ILE A 80 -15.14 4.11 9.13
CA ILE A 80 -15.38 5.53 8.90
C ILE A 80 -14.33 6.04 7.93
N ILE A 81 -14.76 6.85 6.96
CA ILE A 81 -13.86 7.57 6.06
C ILE A 81 -13.74 9.03 6.51
N GLN A 82 -12.52 9.54 6.57
CA GLN A 82 -12.21 10.93 6.85
C GLN A 82 -11.45 11.55 5.65
N PRO A 83 -11.81 12.76 5.18
CA PRO A 83 -12.94 13.59 5.62
C PRO A 83 -14.29 13.05 5.12
N ARG A 84 -15.23 12.81 6.05
CA ARG A 84 -16.52 12.17 5.73
C ARG A 84 -17.34 12.92 4.68
N LYS A 85 -17.46 14.24 4.84
CA LYS A 85 -18.27 15.08 3.94
C LYS A 85 -17.74 15.03 2.50
N LYS A 86 -16.42 15.09 2.33
CA LYS A 86 -15.73 15.01 1.03
C LYS A 86 -15.99 13.67 0.35
N TRP A 87 -15.88 12.56 1.07
CA TRP A 87 -16.19 11.24 0.51
C TRP A 87 -17.67 11.11 0.16
N ALA A 88 -18.55 11.55 1.07
CA ALA A 88 -20.00 11.48 0.92
C ALA A 88 -20.55 12.34 -0.23
N SER A 89 -19.89 13.44 -0.59
CA SER A 89 -20.31 14.31 -1.69
C SER A 89 -19.92 13.80 -3.08
N MET A 90 -19.07 12.78 -3.17
CA MET A 90 -18.64 12.22 -4.46
C MET A 90 -19.70 11.30 -5.06
N THR A 91 -19.78 11.30 -6.39
CA THR A 91 -20.67 10.43 -7.16
C THR A 91 -20.17 8.99 -7.12
N ARG A 92 -21.08 8.03 -6.90
CA ARG A 92 -20.76 6.60 -6.91
C ARG A 92 -20.85 6.03 -8.32
N TYR A 93 -19.94 5.12 -8.64
CA TYR A 93 -19.91 4.41 -9.91
C TYR A 93 -19.83 2.90 -9.70
N LYS A 94 -20.24 2.14 -10.72
CA LYS A 94 -20.09 0.67 -10.77
C LYS A 94 -18.81 0.24 -11.49
N SER A 95 -18.20 1.16 -12.24
CA SER A 95 -17.03 0.90 -13.07
C SER A 95 -16.30 2.20 -13.41
N PHE A 96 -15.07 2.07 -13.89
CA PHE A 96 -14.30 3.12 -14.55
C PHE A 96 -13.45 2.51 -15.66
N ILE A 97 -12.92 3.35 -16.55
CA ILE A 97 -12.00 2.94 -17.61
C ILE A 97 -10.66 3.61 -17.33
N LEU A 98 -9.59 2.81 -17.24
CA LEU A 98 -8.22 3.30 -17.07
C LEU A 98 -7.36 2.69 -18.18
N LYS A 99 -6.63 3.53 -18.92
CA LYS A 99 -5.77 3.09 -20.03
C LYS A 99 -6.49 2.15 -21.03
N ARG A 100 -7.77 2.45 -21.32
CA ARG A 100 -8.67 1.67 -22.19
C ARG A 100 -9.10 0.30 -21.64
N ILE A 101 -8.79 -0.02 -20.39
CA ILE A 101 -9.20 -1.25 -19.71
C ILE A 101 -10.36 -0.90 -18.76
N PRO A 102 -11.50 -1.61 -18.83
CA PRO A 102 -12.60 -1.43 -17.89
C PRO A 102 -12.32 -2.16 -16.56
N PHE A 103 -12.69 -1.51 -15.46
CA PHE A 103 -12.61 -2.06 -14.10
C PHE A 103 -13.97 -1.92 -13.42
N TYR A 104 -14.33 -2.89 -12.58
CA TYR A 104 -15.66 -2.99 -11.98
C TYR A 104 -15.58 -3.09 -10.46
N LEU A 105 -16.71 -2.86 -9.80
CA LEU A 105 -16.86 -3.29 -8.41
C LEU A 105 -16.65 -4.80 -8.30
N ASN A 106 -16.21 -5.25 -7.13
CA ASN A 106 -16.12 -6.65 -6.75
C ASN A 106 -15.11 -7.46 -7.60
N THR A 107 -14.11 -6.80 -8.18
CA THR A 107 -13.02 -7.44 -8.92
C THR A 107 -11.68 -7.21 -8.24
N PHE A 108 -10.71 -8.09 -8.52
CA PHE A 108 -9.34 -7.94 -8.06
C PHE A 108 -8.51 -7.13 -9.06
N VAL A 109 -7.58 -6.34 -8.53
CA VAL A 109 -6.66 -5.51 -9.29
C VAL A 109 -5.26 -5.55 -8.70
N TYR A 110 -4.26 -5.40 -9.54
CA TYR A 110 -2.94 -4.99 -9.09
C TYR A 110 -2.94 -3.48 -8.88
N ALA A 111 -2.50 -3.03 -7.71
CA ALA A 111 -2.38 -1.61 -7.38
C ALA A 111 -1.02 -1.30 -6.77
N LEU A 112 -0.54 -0.09 -7.06
CA LEU A 112 0.65 0.46 -6.44
C LEU A 112 0.30 0.97 -5.04
N ASN A 113 0.91 0.36 -4.03
CA ASN A 113 0.83 0.73 -2.63
C ASN A 113 2.12 1.49 -2.24
N HIS A 114 1.97 2.74 -1.82
CA HIS A 114 3.08 3.56 -1.35
C HIS A 114 3.26 3.33 0.16
N VAL A 115 4.26 2.52 0.53
CA VAL A 115 4.57 2.26 1.94
C VAL A 115 5.22 3.50 2.57
N ASN A 116 6.07 4.17 1.81
CA ASN A 116 6.68 5.45 2.15
C ASN A 116 7.00 6.23 0.86
N PHE A 117 7.77 7.32 0.95
CA PHE A 117 8.11 8.14 -0.22
C PHE A 117 9.05 7.47 -1.22
N GLU A 118 9.75 6.40 -0.82
CA GLU A 118 10.81 5.76 -1.59
C GLU A 118 10.41 4.36 -2.08
N GLU A 119 9.50 3.69 -1.37
CA GLU A 119 9.09 2.32 -1.63
C GLU A 119 7.66 2.23 -2.15
N VAL A 120 7.53 1.73 -3.38
CA VAL A 120 6.25 1.40 -4.02
C VAL A 120 6.18 -0.11 -4.21
N LYS A 121 5.19 -0.74 -3.60
CA LYS A 121 4.91 -2.17 -3.76
C LYS A 121 3.73 -2.37 -4.69
N GLN A 122 3.81 -3.35 -5.57
CA GLN A 122 2.64 -3.82 -6.28
C GLN A 122 1.95 -4.88 -5.44
N GLU A 123 0.71 -4.61 -5.04
CA GLU A 123 -0.10 -5.51 -4.24
C GLU A 123 -1.43 -5.80 -4.93
N VAL A 124 -2.14 -6.81 -4.44
CA VAL A 124 -3.47 -7.17 -4.92
C VAL A 124 -4.52 -6.51 -4.05
N ALA A 125 -5.55 -5.95 -4.67
CA ALA A 125 -6.66 -5.30 -3.97
C ALA A 125 -8.01 -5.72 -4.55
N TYR A 126 -9.04 -5.76 -3.70
CA TYR A 126 -10.42 -6.02 -4.08
C TYR A 126 -11.26 -4.75 -4.00
N ILE A 127 -11.95 -4.39 -5.09
CA ILE A 127 -12.69 -3.12 -5.17
C ILE A 127 -14.08 -3.23 -4.50
N LEU A 128 -14.31 -2.44 -3.44
CA LEU A 128 -15.59 -2.42 -2.68
C LEU A 128 -16.53 -1.28 -3.08
N GLU A 129 -15.98 -0.15 -3.49
CA GLU A 129 -16.74 1.03 -3.88
C GLU A 129 -15.89 1.96 -4.77
N ILE A 130 -16.49 2.52 -5.81
CA ILE A 130 -15.85 3.50 -6.68
C ILE A 130 -16.59 4.82 -6.52
N ARG A 131 -15.85 5.91 -6.31
CA ARG A 131 -16.39 7.26 -6.28
C ARG A 131 -15.53 8.24 -7.07
N ALA A 132 -16.15 9.27 -7.63
CA ALA A 132 -15.41 10.37 -8.23
C ALA A 132 -16.04 11.72 -7.87
N ALA A 133 -15.18 12.73 -7.65
CA ALA A 133 -15.60 14.12 -7.65
C ALA A 133 -15.65 14.67 -9.09
N ASP A 134 -14.67 14.29 -9.91
CA ASP A 134 -14.51 14.69 -11.30
C ASP A 134 -13.59 13.66 -12.02
N PRO A 135 -13.35 13.79 -13.35
CA PRO A 135 -12.55 12.82 -14.10
C PRO A 135 -11.10 12.63 -13.63
N ASN A 136 -10.52 13.61 -12.92
CA ASN A 136 -9.15 13.53 -12.39
C ASN A 136 -9.12 13.07 -10.92
N ASN A 137 -10.26 13.11 -10.24
CA ASN A 137 -10.41 12.81 -8.83
C ASN A 137 -11.35 11.62 -8.63
N ALA A 138 -10.94 10.47 -9.16
CA ALA A 138 -11.60 9.18 -8.98
C ALA A 138 -10.82 8.29 -8.00
N PHE A 139 -11.56 7.65 -7.10
CA PHE A 139 -11.03 6.88 -5.98
C PHE A 139 -11.77 5.55 -5.83
N ALA A 140 -11.05 4.53 -5.39
CA ALA A 140 -11.61 3.23 -5.04
C ALA A 140 -11.38 2.97 -3.55
N LEU A 141 -12.45 2.58 -2.84
CA LEU A 141 -12.36 1.91 -1.55
C LEU A 141 -12.05 0.43 -1.82
N VAL A 142 -11.00 -0.08 -1.22
CA VAL A 142 -10.51 -1.44 -1.47
C VAL A 142 -10.30 -2.22 -0.18
N CYS A 143 -10.27 -3.54 -0.27
CA CYS A 143 -9.56 -4.39 0.69
C CYS A 143 -8.23 -4.83 0.08
N TRP A 144 -7.13 -4.69 0.82
CA TRP A 144 -5.84 -5.23 0.42
C TRP A 144 -5.81 -6.76 0.58
N MET A 145 -5.04 -7.42 -0.28
CA MET A 145 -4.63 -8.81 -0.12
C MET A 145 -3.12 -8.86 -0.03
N TYR A 146 -2.61 -9.75 0.82
CA TYR A 146 -1.19 -9.85 1.10
C TYR A 146 -0.58 -11.06 0.42
N PHE A 147 0.53 -10.88 -0.27
CA PHE A 147 1.45 -12.00 -0.42
C PHE A 147 1.93 -12.45 0.97
N PRO A 148 2.14 -13.74 1.22
CA PRO A 148 2.65 -14.24 2.50
C PRO A 148 3.91 -13.52 3.01
N GLU A 149 4.81 -13.13 2.12
CA GLU A 149 6.03 -12.39 2.41
C GLU A 149 5.77 -10.97 2.92
N ALA A 150 4.63 -10.39 2.53
CA ALA A 150 4.23 -9.03 2.85
C ALA A 150 3.23 -8.96 4.02
N LEU A 151 2.99 -10.08 4.72
CA LEU A 151 2.15 -10.07 5.92
C LEU A 151 2.69 -9.05 6.94
N PRO A 152 1.82 -8.25 7.57
CA PRO A 152 2.27 -7.24 8.52
C PRO A 152 3.03 -7.87 9.70
N GLU A 153 4.03 -7.14 10.20
CA GLU A 153 4.72 -7.52 11.43
C GLU A 153 3.73 -7.69 12.59
N GLY A 154 3.99 -8.66 13.46
CA GLY A 154 3.07 -8.97 14.55
C GLY A 154 1.89 -9.85 14.15
N THR A 155 1.83 -10.35 12.91
CA THR A 155 0.81 -11.31 12.49
C THR A 155 0.84 -12.56 13.37
N ARG A 156 -0.34 -12.99 13.83
CA ARG A 156 -0.54 -14.13 14.71
C ARG A 156 -1.28 -15.24 13.97
N TYR A 157 -0.84 -16.48 14.19
CA TYR A 157 -1.53 -17.70 13.79
C TYR A 157 -1.74 -18.54 15.05
N GLY A 158 -2.95 -18.46 15.60
CA GLY A 158 -3.26 -18.99 16.94
C GLY A 158 -2.43 -18.33 18.04
N SER A 159 -1.66 -19.14 18.78
CA SER A 159 -0.79 -18.65 19.86
C SER A 159 0.58 -18.17 19.37
N ARG A 160 0.92 -18.39 18.10
CA ARG A 160 2.25 -18.07 17.55
C ARG A 160 2.21 -16.76 16.80
N GLN A 161 3.32 -16.02 16.85
CA GLN A 161 3.58 -14.93 15.93
C GLN A 161 4.34 -15.48 14.72
N ILE A 162 3.91 -15.12 13.52
CA ILE A 162 4.52 -15.54 12.25
C ILE A 162 5.05 -14.33 11.51
N VAL A 163 6.09 -14.54 10.70
CA VAL A 163 6.70 -13.51 9.85
C VAL A 163 6.97 -14.11 8.49
N GLY A 164 6.55 -13.42 7.44
CA GLY A 164 6.75 -13.83 6.07
C GLY A 164 6.07 -15.16 5.71
N ARG A 165 6.51 -15.72 4.58
CA ARG A 165 5.98 -16.97 4.06
C ARG A 165 6.26 -18.14 5.01
N GLN A 166 5.22 -18.89 5.35
CA GLN A 166 5.30 -20.14 6.09
C GLN A 166 5.34 -21.33 5.12
N HIS A 167 5.87 -22.47 5.58
CA HIS A 167 6.04 -23.68 4.77
C HIS A 167 4.73 -24.24 4.18
N TYR A 168 3.59 -23.94 4.80
CA TYR A 168 2.29 -24.37 4.32
C TYR A 168 1.69 -23.45 3.25
N HIS A 169 2.27 -22.26 3.01
CA HIS A 169 1.78 -21.35 1.98
C HIS A 169 2.26 -21.76 0.58
N GLY A 170 1.35 -21.81 -0.39
CA GLY A 170 1.72 -22.16 -1.76
C GLY A 170 2.26 -20.97 -2.56
N GLN A 171 3.02 -21.25 -3.62
CA GLN A 171 3.78 -20.25 -4.37
C GLN A 171 2.92 -19.07 -4.88
N ASN A 172 1.72 -19.36 -5.39
CA ASN A 172 0.79 -18.36 -5.96
C ASN A 172 -0.29 -17.91 -4.96
N GLU A 173 -0.09 -18.20 -3.67
CA GLU A 173 -1.05 -17.84 -2.63
C GLU A 173 -0.98 -16.34 -2.30
N VAL A 174 -2.16 -15.73 -2.20
CA VAL A 174 -2.40 -14.44 -1.57
C VAL A 174 -3.38 -14.63 -0.41
N ILE A 175 -3.31 -13.73 0.56
CA ILE A 175 -4.08 -13.77 1.80
C ILE A 175 -5.12 -12.66 1.74
N ALA A 176 -6.40 -13.03 1.76
CA ALA A 176 -7.50 -12.08 1.86
C ALA A 176 -7.41 -11.29 3.17
N SER A 177 -7.91 -10.06 3.25
CA SER A 177 -7.87 -9.32 4.51
C SER A 177 -9.01 -8.34 4.71
N SER A 178 -9.22 -7.92 5.97
CA SER A 178 -10.09 -6.80 6.31
C SER A 178 -9.42 -5.43 6.21
N HIS A 179 -8.16 -5.37 5.74
CA HIS A 179 -7.44 -4.11 5.62
C HIS A 179 -8.05 -3.25 4.52
N MET A 180 -8.84 -2.25 4.93
CA MET A 180 -9.47 -1.32 4.00
C MET A 180 -8.65 -0.05 3.81
N ASP A 181 -8.60 0.43 2.57
CA ASP A 181 -7.99 1.72 2.25
C ASP A 181 -8.68 2.40 1.04
N ILE A 182 -8.38 3.68 0.82
CA ILE A 182 -8.82 4.43 -0.36
C ILE A 182 -7.61 4.77 -1.24
N ILE A 183 -7.64 4.25 -2.46
CA ILE A 183 -6.62 4.53 -3.47
C ILE A 183 -7.17 5.45 -4.57
N ASN A 184 -6.29 6.24 -5.19
CA ASN A 184 -6.62 6.89 -6.45
C ASN A 184 -6.66 5.82 -7.55
N VAL A 185 -7.67 5.82 -8.41
CA VAL A 185 -7.78 4.78 -9.45
C VAL A 185 -6.57 4.75 -10.39
N ASN A 186 -5.82 5.85 -10.53
CA ASN A 186 -4.60 5.90 -11.32
C ASN A 186 -3.43 5.08 -10.74
N SER A 187 -3.50 4.63 -9.47
CA SER A 187 -2.50 3.70 -8.91
C SER A 187 -2.75 2.25 -9.33
N ILE A 188 -3.87 1.94 -10.00
CA ILE A 188 -4.17 0.60 -10.50
C ILE A 188 -3.33 0.31 -11.74
N ASN A 189 -2.62 -0.82 -11.72
CA ASN A 189 -1.70 -1.24 -12.77
C ASN A 189 -2.27 -2.33 -13.69
N GLY A 190 -3.39 -2.95 -13.33
CA GLY A 190 -4.05 -3.95 -14.17
C GLY A 190 -5.07 -4.80 -13.42
N PRO A 191 -5.84 -5.64 -14.13
CA PRO A 191 -6.67 -6.66 -13.49
C PRO A 191 -5.79 -7.71 -12.82
N ALA A 192 -6.31 -8.32 -11.75
CA ALA A 192 -5.75 -9.52 -11.15
C ALA A 192 -6.79 -10.63 -11.19
N ASP A 193 -6.37 -11.85 -11.50
CA ASP A 193 -7.22 -13.02 -11.48
C ASP A 193 -6.91 -13.81 -10.22
N VAL A 194 -7.83 -13.78 -9.24
CA VAL A 194 -7.65 -14.42 -7.94
C VAL A 194 -8.85 -15.32 -7.65
N VAL A 195 -8.57 -16.58 -7.34
CA VAL A 195 -9.59 -17.61 -7.09
C VAL A 195 -9.65 -17.96 -5.60
N TYR A 196 -10.84 -18.27 -5.09
CA TYR A 196 -10.97 -18.86 -3.76
C TYR A 196 -10.72 -20.37 -3.83
N LEU A 197 -9.77 -20.87 -3.05
CA LEU A 197 -9.46 -22.30 -2.98
C LEU A 197 -10.15 -22.94 -1.78
N GLN A 198 -11.01 -23.94 -2.05
CA GLN A 198 -11.58 -24.81 -1.02
C GLN A 198 -10.57 -25.91 -0.65
N GLU A 199 -10.60 -26.36 0.61
CA GLU A 199 -9.57 -27.26 1.18
C GLU A 199 -9.45 -28.63 0.49
N ASP A 200 -10.46 -29.05 -0.26
CA ASP A 200 -10.54 -30.33 -0.96
C ASP A 200 -9.91 -30.33 -2.36
N ASN A 201 -9.39 -29.18 -2.82
CA ASN A 201 -8.82 -29.07 -4.15
C ASN A 201 -7.30 -29.37 -4.17
N ASN A 202 -6.95 -30.56 -4.68
CA ASN A 202 -5.56 -31.03 -4.82
C ASN A 202 -4.88 -30.57 -6.13
N GLU A 203 -5.49 -29.69 -6.93
CA GLU A 203 -4.89 -29.23 -8.18
C GLU A 203 -3.78 -28.20 -7.97
N ILE A 204 -2.70 -28.32 -8.76
CA ILE A 204 -1.62 -27.32 -8.80
C ILE A 204 -2.19 -26.01 -9.34
N GLN A 205 -2.31 -25.01 -8.47
CA GLN A 205 -2.86 -23.70 -8.82
C GLN A 205 -1.82 -22.88 -9.62
N LYS A 206 -2.10 -22.65 -10.91
CA LYS A 206 -1.25 -21.81 -11.78
C LYS A 206 -1.55 -20.32 -11.60
N GLU A 207 -2.77 -20.00 -11.22
CA GLU A 207 -3.29 -18.66 -10.97
C GLU A 207 -3.10 -18.24 -9.51
N LEU A 208 -3.30 -16.95 -9.20
CA LEU A 208 -3.36 -16.50 -7.82
C LEU A 208 -4.59 -17.06 -7.13
N TYR A 209 -4.43 -17.46 -5.87
CA TYR A 209 -5.54 -17.96 -5.08
C TYR A 209 -5.44 -17.54 -3.63
N TRP A 210 -6.56 -17.60 -2.91
CA TRP A 210 -6.61 -17.38 -1.46
C TRP A 210 -7.44 -18.45 -0.76
N ARG A 211 -7.07 -18.75 0.48
CA ARG A 211 -7.78 -19.65 1.40
C ARG A 211 -7.67 -19.19 2.86
N PHE A 212 -6.61 -18.45 3.18
CA PHE A 212 -6.48 -17.74 4.44
C PHE A 212 -7.00 -16.31 4.35
N PHE A 213 -7.39 -15.80 5.50
CA PHE A 213 -7.91 -14.46 5.76
C PHE A 213 -7.18 -13.86 6.96
N TYR A 214 -6.68 -12.64 6.78
CA TYR A 214 -6.02 -11.85 7.80
C TYR A 214 -6.92 -10.73 8.32
N GLU A 215 -7.25 -10.78 9.61
CA GLU A 215 -7.95 -9.70 10.29
C GLU A 215 -6.96 -8.62 10.72
N TYR A 216 -6.97 -7.51 9.97
CA TYR A 216 -5.98 -6.43 10.06
C TYR A 216 -5.91 -5.80 11.45
N ARG A 217 -7.04 -5.71 12.17
CA ARG A 217 -7.08 -5.03 13.48
C ARG A 217 -6.52 -5.85 14.62
N SER A 218 -6.82 -7.15 14.66
CA SER A 218 -6.29 -8.06 15.67
C SER A 218 -4.92 -8.62 15.29
N SER A 219 -4.50 -8.36 14.04
CA SER A 219 -3.31 -8.94 13.42
C SER A 219 -3.35 -10.46 13.46
N GLU A 220 -4.52 -11.05 13.19
CA GLU A 220 -4.75 -12.49 13.28
C GLU A 220 -5.05 -13.08 11.91
N LEU A 221 -4.33 -14.14 11.56
CA LEU A 221 -4.63 -14.99 10.41
C LEU A 221 -5.62 -16.08 10.86
N ASN A 222 -6.67 -16.32 10.08
CA ASN A 222 -7.67 -17.33 10.41
C ASN A 222 -7.03 -18.72 10.54
N LEU A 223 -7.51 -19.44 11.54
CA LEU A 223 -7.28 -20.87 11.72
C LEU A 223 -8.45 -21.59 11.08
N ASN A 224 -8.18 -22.34 10.02
CA ASN A 224 -9.12 -23.33 9.49
C ASN A 224 -9.18 -24.56 10.42
N GLU A 225 -10.20 -25.41 10.27
CA GLU A 225 -10.38 -26.62 11.09
C GLU A 225 -9.26 -27.67 10.91
N SER A 226 -8.47 -27.55 9.83
CA SER A 226 -7.21 -28.28 9.64
C SER A 226 -6.05 -27.71 10.47
N GLY A 227 -6.18 -26.50 11.02
CA GLY A 227 -5.38 -25.95 12.11
C GLY A 227 -5.71 -26.56 13.48
N ARG A 228 -6.07 -27.85 13.52
CA ARG A 228 -6.11 -28.65 14.75
C ARG A 228 -4.75 -28.51 15.42
N GLU A 229 -4.76 -27.82 16.55
CA GLU A 229 -3.70 -27.69 17.54
C GLU A 229 -2.31 -28.12 17.05
N VAL A 230 -1.44 -27.16 16.74
CA VAL A 230 0.02 -27.38 16.85
C VAL A 230 0.44 -27.50 18.32
N LYS A 231 -0.30 -28.30 19.10
CA LYS A 231 0.08 -28.86 20.39
C LYS A 231 0.45 -30.35 20.29
N ASP A 232 0.04 -31.05 19.22
CA ASP A 232 0.39 -32.47 19.02
C ASP A 232 1.57 -32.71 18.06
N MET A 233 2.24 -31.64 17.60
CA MET A 233 3.56 -31.74 16.95
C MET A 233 4.70 -31.36 17.92
N VAL A 234 4.52 -31.59 19.22
CA VAL A 234 5.62 -32.10 20.04
C VAL A 234 5.65 -33.62 19.83
N VAL A 235 6.02 -34.03 18.62
CA VAL A 235 6.61 -35.36 18.50
C VAL A 235 7.94 -35.23 19.20
N ASN A 236 8.13 -35.99 20.29
CA ASN A 236 9.43 -36.16 20.91
C ASN A 236 10.44 -36.48 19.80
N LEU A 237 11.22 -35.48 19.38
CA LEU A 237 12.44 -35.69 18.63
C LEU A 237 13.58 -35.71 19.63
N ASP A 238 13.50 -36.67 20.57
CA ASP A 238 14.68 -37.40 21.04
C ASP A 238 15.01 -38.47 20.00
N VAL A 239 15.24 -38.02 18.77
CA VAL A 239 15.89 -38.82 17.74
C VAL A 239 17.09 -37.97 17.36
N ASP A 240 18.27 -38.49 17.64
CA ASP A 240 19.55 -37.99 17.12
C ASP A 240 19.47 -37.95 15.58
N ILE A 241 18.91 -36.85 15.05
CA ILE A 241 18.93 -36.54 13.64
C ILE A 241 19.95 -35.43 13.51
N GLU A 242 21.19 -35.83 13.18
CA GLU A 242 22.17 -34.90 12.64
C GLU A 242 21.50 -34.07 11.54
N PRO A 243 21.76 -32.75 11.47
CA PRO A 243 21.09 -31.87 10.51
C PRO A 243 21.26 -32.46 9.10
N PRO A 244 20.21 -32.46 8.26
CA PRO A 244 20.29 -33.07 6.95
C PRO A 244 21.35 -32.33 6.14
N VAL A 245 22.51 -32.98 6.00
CA VAL A 245 23.50 -32.66 4.99
C VAL A 245 22.83 -33.01 3.68
N TRP A 246 22.36 -32.00 2.95
CA TRP A 246 21.84 -32.19 1.61
C TRP A 246 22.96 -32.78 0.75
N ARG A 247 22.89 -34.07 0.46
CA ARG A 247 23.76 -34.76 -0.50
C ARG A 247 22.97 -34.90 -1.79
N ILE A 248 23.42 -34.19 -2.82
CA ILE A 248 22.94 -34.40 -4.19
C ILE A 248 23.66 -35.64 -4.71
N GLU A 249 22.94 -36.73 -4.94
CA GLU A 249 23.44 -37.85 -5.73
C GLU A 249 22.86 -37.73 -7.13
N ASP A 250 23.75 -37.54 -8.11
CA ASP A 250 23.41 -37.54 -9.53
C ASP A 250 23.52 -38.99 -10.08
N MET A 251 22.54 -39.41 -10.88
CA MET A 251 22.51 -40.72 -11.52
C MET A 251 23.28 -40.78 -12.85
N SER A 252 24.10 -39.78 -13.17
CA SER A 252 25.06 -39.84 -14.27
C SER A 252 26.46 -39.47 -13.78
N GLY A 253 27.33 -40.47 -13.64
CA GLY A 253 28.71 -40.32 -13.18
C GLY A 253 29.62 -39.58 -14.16
N GLU A 254 29.37 -38.30 -14.42
CA GLU A 254 30.30 -37.41 -15.12
C GLU A 254 30.50 -36.11 -14.33
N GLU A 255 31.77 -35.85 -13.98
CA GLU A 255 32.27 -34.68 -13.27
C GLU A 255 32.07 -33.40 -14.09
N TRP A 256 31.42 -32.38 -13.51
CA TRP A 256 31.47 -31.02 -14.05
C TRP A 256 32.14 -30.08 -13.07
N THR A 257 33.19 -29.40 -13.54
CA THR A 257 33.86 -28.31 -12.83
C THR A 257 32.95 -27.09 -12.73
N GLU A 258 32.74 -26.58 -11.51
CA GLU A 258 31.99 -25.34 -11.25
C GLU A 258 32.50 -24.18 -12.10
N ARG A 259 31.59 -23.57 -12.87
CA ARG A 259 31.76 -22.21 -13.41
C ARG A 259 30.56 -21.38 -12.97
N VAL A 260 30.83 -20.20 -12.43
CA VAL A 260 29.77 -19.27 -12.01
C VAL A 260 29.35 -18.44 -13.22
N TYR A 261 28.07 -18.43 -13.54
CA TYR A 261 27.53 -17.69 -14.69
C TYR A 261 26.81 -16.41 -14.23
N CYS A 262 26.99 -15.33 -14.99
CA CYS A 262 26.28 -14.08 -14.73
C CYS A 262 24.77 -14.26 -15.02
N PRO A 263 23.86 -14.00 -14.05
CA PRO A 263 22.43 -14.25 -14.22
C PRO A 263 21.72 -13.27 -15.16
N ILE A 264 22.40 -12.23 -15.62
CA ILE A 264 21.83 -11.22 -16.52
C ILE A 264 22.13 -11.54 -17.99
N CYS A 265 23.28 -12.12 -18.30
CA CYS A 265 23.71 -12.36 -19.69
C CYS A 265 24.17 -13.79 -19.99
N GLY A 266 24.28 -14.68 -18.99
CA GLY A 266 24.62 -16.09 -19.19
C GLY A 266 26.08 -16.37 -19.54
N ILE A 267 26.99 -15.39 -19.43
CA ILE A 267 28.42 -15.58 -19.68
C ILE A 267 29.09 -16.07 -18.38
N ALA A 268 30.00 -17.05 -18.51
CA ALA A 268 30.82 -17.55 -17.39
C ALA A 268 31.77 -16.45 -16.89
N ILE A 269 31.80 -16.24 -15.59
CA ILE A 269 32.74 -15.34 -14.92
C ILE A 269 33.94 -16.20 -14.51
N GLU A 270 35.12 -15.88 -15.04
CA GLU A 270 36.40 -16.43 -14.58
C GLU A 270 36.82 -15.82 -13.23
#